data_AF-A0A354WZS9-F1
#
_entry.id   AF-A0A354WZS9-F1
#
_cell.length_a   1.000
_cell.length_b   1.000
_cell.length_c   1.000
_cell.angle_alpha   90.00
_cell.angle_beta   90.00
_cell.angle_gamma   90.00
#
_symmetry.space_group_name_H-M   'P 1'
#
loop_
_entity.id
_entity.type
_entity.pdbx_description
1 polymer ?
#
loop_
_entity_poly.entity_id
_entity_poly.type
_entity_poly.pdbx_seq_one_letter_code
_entity_poly.pdbx_strand_id
1 'polypeptide(L)'
;MEMAEAFHLKIVSVAELIKYRLQRESLIERGEMVHLPTEYGNFIMIPFLQKSNGLEHVALMKGEWKEEEPILVRVHSSCVTGDIFGSLRCECGEQLHKALQLIEKEG
;
A
#
# COMPACT_ATOMS: atom_id res chain seq x y z
N MET A 1 19.16 24.74 17.86
CA MET A 1 20.37 23.90 17.74
C MET A 1 21.38 24.21 18.84
N GLU A 2 21.48 25.47 19.31
CA GLU A 2 22.39 25.89 20.39
C GLU A 2 22.42 24.99 21.64
N MET A 3 21.27 24.56 22.17
CA MET A 3 21.25 23.63 23.32
C MET A 3 21.87 22.27 22.99
N ALA A 4 21.59 21.70 21.82
CA ALA A 4 22.13 20.39 21.47
C ALA A 4 23.65 20.45 21.25
N GLU A 5 24.17 21.56 20.72
CA GLU A 5 25.61 21.77 20.58
C GLU A 5 26.28 21.92 21.96
N ALA A 6 25.69 22.72 22.86
CA ALA A 6 26.19 22.93 24.22
C ALA A 6 26.24 21.64 25.05
N PHE A 7 25.32 20.70 24.81
CA PHE A 7 25.24 19.42 25.51
C PHE A 7 25.74 18.23 24.67
N HIS A 8 26.35 18.47 23.50
CA HIS A 8 26.83 17.46 22.56
C HIS A 8 25.80 16.36 22.21
N LEU A 9 24.54 16.76 22.06
CA LEU A 9 23.44 15.89 21.70
C LEU A 9 23.26 15.83 20.18
N LYS A 10 23.01 14.63 19.66
CA LYS A 10 22.63 14.45 18.26
C LYS A 10 21.17 14.84 18.07
N ILE A 11 20.88 15.68 17.08
CA ILE A 11 19.51 15.99 16.65
C ILE A 11 19.20 15.21 15.37
N VAL A 12 18.04 14.58 15.33
CA VAL A 12 17.47 13.98 14.12
C VAL A 12 15.96 14.16 14.16
N SER A 13 15.32 14.36 13.01
CA SER A 13 13.86 14.41 12.93
C SER A 13 13.24 13.01 12.89
N VAL A 14 11.97 12.90 13.31
CA VAL A 14 11.20 11.66 13.17
C VAL A 14 11.10 11.25 11.70
N ALA A 15 10.94 12.21 10.78
CA ALA A 15 10.88 11.95 9.35
C ALA A 15 12.19 11.34 8.80
N GLU A 16 13.35 11.87 9.20
CA GLU A 16 14.65 11.30 8.83
C GLU A 16 14.85 9.90 9.42
N LEU A 17 14.41 9.68 10.65
CA LEU A 17 14.49 8.36 11.28
C LEU A 17 13.59 7.33 10.57
N ILE A 18 12.36 7.72 10.17
CA ILE A 18 11.46 6.87 9.38
C ILE A 18 12.12 6.52 8.04
N LYS A 19 12.65 7.52 7.32
CA LYS A 19 13.34 7.30 6.04
C LYS A 19 14.55 6.37 6.19
N TYR A 20 15.37 6.59 7.22
CA TYR A 20 16.54 5.77 7.53
C TYR A 20 16.16 4.30 7.75
N ARG A 21 15.07 4.05 8.50
CA ARG A 21 14.59 2.69 8.74
C ARG A 21 14.02 2.05 7.48
N LEU A 22 13.19 2.75 6.71
CA LEU A 22 12.62 2.24 5.46
C LEU A 22 13.69 1.86 4.41
N GLN A 23 14.85 2.52 4.42
CA GLN A 23 15.98 2.20 3.54
C GLN A 23 16.79 0.97 3.96
N ARG A 24 16.69 0.55 5.22
CA ARG A 24 17.56 -0.49 5.82
C ARG A 24 16.81 -1.72 6.31
N GLU A 25 15.51 -1.56 6.56
CA GLU A 25 14.66 -2.59 7.12
C GLU A 25 13.50 -2.83 6.16
N SER A 26 13.23 -4.09 5.81
CA SER A 26 11.92 -4.45 5.26
C SER A 26 10.95 -4.69 6.40
N LEU A 27 9.91 -3.86 6.49
CA LEU A 27 8.81 -3.99 7.46
C LEU A 27 7.77 -5.03 7.03
N ILE A 28 7.93 -5.62 5.84
CA ILE A 28 6.97 -6.54 5.24
C ILE A 28 7.66 -7.83 4.77
N GLU A 29 6.89 -8.90 4.69
CA GLU A 29 7.22 -10.15 4.03
C GLU A 29 6.27 -10.35 2.85
N ARG A 30 6.82 -10.65 1.68
CA ARG A 30 6.05 -10.87 0.45
C ARG A 30 5.67 -12.35 0.35
N GLY A 31 4.38 -12.64 0.24
CA GLY A 31 3.88 -13.98 -0.03
C GLY A 31 3.89 -14.35 -1.51
N GLU A 32 3.21 -15.44 -1.84
CA GLU A 32 3.14 -15.97 -3.20
C GLU A 32 2.16 -15.17 -4.08
N MET A 33 2.50 -15.06 -5.37
CA MET A 33 1.62 -14.42 -6.34
C MET A 33 0.55 -15.41 -6.79
N VAL A 34 -0.69 -14.95 -6.88
CA VAL A 34 -1.81 -15.75 -7.37
C VAL A 34 -2.63 -14.98 -8.40
N HIS A 35 -3.24 -15.68 -9.34
CA HIS A 35 -4.18 -15.09 -10.29
C HIS A 35 -5.54 -14.89 -9.62
N LEU A 36 -6.09 -13.68 -9.76
CA LEU A 36 -7.40 -13.31 -9.22
C LEU A 36 -8.30 -12.81 -10.37
N PRO A 37 -9.06 -13.71 -11.00
CA PRO A 37 -10.11 -13.32 -11.92
C PRO A 37 -11.27 -12.68 -11.13
N THR A 38 -11.69 -11.50 -11.53
CA THR A 38 -12.78 -10.73 -10.90
C THR A 38 -13.76 -10.24 -11.97
N GLU A 39 -14.92 -9.72 -11.55
CA GLU A 39 -15.85 -9.04 -12.45
C GLU A 39 -15.26 -7.74 -13.05
N TYR A 40 -14.23 -7.17 -12.42
CA TYR A 40 -13.60 -5.92 -12.84
C TYR A 40 -12.39 -6.12 -13.74
N GLY A 41 -11.94 -7.36 -13.93
CA GLY A 41 -10.70 -7.67 -14.63
C GLY A 41 -9.94 -8.86 -14.07
N ASN A 42 -8.82 -9.18 -14.71
CA ASN A 42 -7.91 -10.24 -14.28
C ASN A 42 -6.66 -9.62 -13.65
N PHE A 43 -6.48 -9.85 -12.36
CA PHE A 43 -5.38 -9.27 -11.59
C PHE A 43 -4.42 -10.35 -11.09
N ILE A 44 -3.20 -9.93 -10.78
CA ILE A 44 -2.27 -10.68 -9.94
C ILE A 44 -2.43 -10.14 -8.52
N MET A 45 -2.66 -11.04 -7.58
CA MET A 45 -2.76 -10.72 -6.17
C MET A 45 -1.48 -11.17 -5.45
N ILE A 46 -0.92 -10.27 -4.63
CA ILE A 46 0.26 -10.53 -3.82
C ILE A 46 -0.05 -10.16 -2.36
N PRO A 47 -0.08 -11.11 -1.42
CA PRO A 47 -0.20 -10.81 -0.01
C PRO A 47 1.13 -10.34 0.57
N PHE A 48 1.06 -9.40 1.50
CA PHE A 48 2.20 -8.85 2.24
C PHE A 48 1.90 -8.90 3.75
N LEU A 49 2.71 -9.64 4.51
CA LEU A 49 2.62 -9.68 5.96
C LEU A 49 3.44 -8.54 6.57
N GLN A 50 2.80 -7.67 7.34
CA GLN A 50 3.49 -6.61 8.07
C GLN A 50 4.11 -7.18 9.36
N LYS A 51 5.44 -7.17 9.43
CA LYS A 51 6.20 -7.78 10.54
C LYS A 51 5.93 -7.14 11.90
N SER A 52 5.56 -5.87 11.93
CA SER A 52 5.44 -5.11 13.19
C SER A 52 4.13 -5.38 13.96
N ASN A 53 3.08 -5.84 13.28
CA ASN A 53 1.77 -6.08 13.88
C ASN A 53 1.08 -7.37 13.41
N GLY A 54 1.69 -8.10 12.47
CA GLY A 54 1.14 -9.34 11.93
C GLY A 54 -0.07 -9.15 11.02
N LEU A 55 -0.39 -7.92 10.60
CA LEU A 55 -1.49 -7.68 9.67
C LEU A 55 -1.08 -8.05 8.25
N GLU A 56 -2.02 -8.66 7.52
CA GLU A 56 -1.88 -8.94 6.10
C GLU A 56 -2.48 -7.83 5.27
N HIS A 57 -1.71 -7.38 4.28
CA HIS A 57 -2.12 -6.44 3.24
C HIS A 57 -2.06 -7.13 1.89
N VAL A 58 -2.76 -6.60 0.90
CA VAL A 58 -2.81 -7.19 -0.44
C VAL A 58 -2.52 -6.11 -1.47
N ALA A 59 -1.63 -6.43 -2.42
CA ALA A 59 -1.48 -5.66 -3.65
C ALA A 59 -2.18 -6.40 -4.79
N LEU A 60 -2.99 -5.66 -5.55
CA LEU A 60 -3.56 -6.10 -6.81
C LEU A 60 -2.82 -5.39 -7.94
N MET A 61 -2.27 -6.18 -8.87
CA MET A 61 -1.49 -5.68 -9.99
C MET A 61 -2.07 -6.15 -11.31
N LYS A 62 -1.90 -5.33 -12.32
CA LYS A 62 -2.21 -5.61 -13.72
C LYS A 62 -0.98 -5.20 -14.54
N GLY A 63 -0.71 -5.96 -15.60
CA GLY A 63 0.40 -5.70 -16.50
C GLY A 63 1.79 -5.86 -15.87
N GLU A 64 2.77 -5.29 -16.56
CA GLU A 64 4.17 -5.16 -16.15
C GLU A 64 4.58 -3.71 -16.39
N TRP A 65 5.49 -3.18 -15.57
CA TRP A 65 5.95 -1.79 -15.63
C TRP A 65 7.45 -1.72 -15.37
N LYS A 66 8.07 -0.60 -15.78
CA LYS A 66 9.49 -0.31 -15.54
C LYS A 66 9.64 0.82 -14.52
N GLU A 67 10.76 0.87 -13.79
CA GLU A 67 10.98 1.82 -12.67
C GLU A 67 10.69 3.30 -12.99
N GLU A 68 10.90 3.75 -14.22
CA GLU A 68 10.70 5.15 -14.63
C GLU A 68 9.34 5.40 -15.30
N GLU A 69 8.50 4.38 -15.40
CA GLU A 69 7.19 4.47 -16.03
C GLU A 69 6.13 4.96 -15.04
N PRO A 70 5.35 6.01 -15.38
CA PRO A 70 4.26 6.44 -14.52
C PRO A 70 3.18 5.35 -14.48
N ILE A 71 2.89 4.85 -13.28
CA ILE A 71 1.86 3.83 -13.06
C ILE A 71 0.67 4.40 -12.29
N LEU A 72 -0.54 3.93 -12.63
CA LEU A 72 -1.75 4.27 -11.87
C LEU A 72 -1.76 3.49 -10.55
N VAL A 73 -1.74 4.21 -9.43
CA VAL A 73 -1.73 3.62 -8.08
C VAL A 73 -2.92 4.10 -7.27
N ARG A 74 -3.58 3.16 -6.60
CA ARG A 74 -4.60 3.44 -5.58
C ARG A 74 -4.21 2.75 -4.27
N VAL A 75 -4.06 3.53 -3.20
CA VAL A 75 -4.01 3.01 -1.83
C VAL A 75 -5.42 3.05 -1.26
N HIS A 76 -5.94 1.88 -0.88
CA HIS A 76 -7.29 1.74 -0.32
C HIS A 76 -7.22 1.22 1.10
N SER A 77 -7.92 1.88 2.03
CA SER A 77 -8.07 1.40 3.40
C SER A 77 -9.29 0.51 3.49
N SER A 78 -9.11 -0.72 3.99
CA SER A 78 -10.20 -1.70 4.09
C SER A 78 -11.38 -1.14 4.89
N CYS A 79 -12.57 -1.28 4.33
CA CYS A 79 -13.84 -0.97 4.97
C CYS A 79 -14.76 -2.18 4.88
N VAL A 80 -14.84 -2.99 5.94
CA VAL A 80 -15.66 -4.20 5.96
C VAL A 80 -17.12 -3.92 5.56
N THR A 81 -17.71 -2.84 6.09
CA THR A 81 -19.11 -2.49 5.79
C THR A 81 -19.32 -2.05 4.35
N GLY A 82 -18.39 -1.29 3.77
CA GLY A 82 -18.51 -0.79 2.40
C GLY A 82 -18.07 -1.81 1.35
N ASP A 83 -16.86 -2.36 1.52
CA ASP A 83 -16.21 -3.21 0.54
C ASP A 83 -16.83 -4.62 0.48
N ILE A 84 -17.25 -5.17 1.62
CA ILE A 84 -17.79 -6.55 1.70
C ILE A 84 -19.32 -6.55 1.70
N PHE A 85 -19.93 -5.73 2.57
CA PHE A 85 -21.39 -5.72 2.74
C PHE A 85 -22.13 -4.70 1.87
N GLY A 86 -21.42 -3.90 1.05
CA GLY A 86 -22.04 -2.93 0.15
C GLY A 86 -22.82 -1.82 0.88
N SER A 87 -22.37 -1.41 2.07
CA SER A 87 -23.06 -0.39 2.86
C SER A 87 -23.15 0.93 2.11
N LEU A 88 -24.36 1.47 1.98
CA LEU A 88 -24.63 2.79 1.40
C LEU A 88 -24.34 3.96 2.36
N ARG A 89 -23.83 3.68 3.57
CA ARG A 89 -23.43 4.71 4.55
C ARG A 89 -22.05 5.29 4.27
N CYS A 90 -21.26 4.62 3.43
CA CYS A 90 -19.96 5.08 2.98
C CYS A 90 -19.76 4.67 1.52
N GLU A 91 -18.94 5.42 0.79
CA GLU A 91 -18.66 5.15 -0.61
C GLU A 91 -17.42 4.25 -0.84
N CYS A 92 -16.88 3.60 0.21
CA CYS A 92 -15.63 2.84 0.12
C CYS A 92 -15.68 1.72 -0.93
N GLY A 93 -16.78 0.95 -0.99
CA GLY A 93 -16.94 -0.12 -1.96
C GLY A 93 -16.98 0.38 -3.41
N GLU A 94 -17.74 1.45 -3.67
CA GLU A 94 -17.78 2.08 -5.01
C GLU A 94 -16.41 2.65 -5.41
N GLN A 95 -15.69 3.26 -4.46
CA GLN A 95 -14.35 3.76 -4.71
C GLN A 95 -13.36 2.63 -5.05
N LEU A 96 -13.44 1.49 -4.35
CA LEU A 96 -12.61 0.32 -4.64
C LEU A 96 -12.91 -0.23 -6.04
N HIS A 97 -14.17 -0.47 -6.36
CA HIS A 97 -14.57 -1.02 -7.66
C HIS A 97 -14.18 -0.11 -8.82
N LYS A 98 -14.38 1.21 -8.66
CA LYS A 98 -13.98 2.19 -9.67
C LYS A 98 -12.46 2.20 -9.87
N ALA A 99 -11.68 2.06 -8.80
CA ALA A 99 -10.23 1.97 -8.92
C ALA A 99 -9.81 0.72 -9.70
N LEU A 100 -10.40 -0.44 -9.41
CA LEU A 100 -10.12 -1.68 -10.14
C LEU A 100 -10.45 -1.56 -11.63
N GLN A 101 -11.59 -0.97 -11.97
CA GLN A 101 -11.98 -0.73 -13.36
C GLN A 101 -11.01 0.21 -14.10
N LEU A 102 -10.54 1.26 -13.42
CA LEU A 102 -9.55 2.18 -14.01
C LEU A 102 -8.21 1.47 -14.23
N ILE A 103 -7.76 0.66 -13.27
CA ILE A 103 -6.52 -0.12 -13.40
C ILE A 103 -6.63 -1.13 -14.54
N GLU A 104 -7.73 -1.88 -14.64
CA GLU A 104 -7.96 -2.82 -15.76
C GLU A 104 -7.91 -2.10 -17.12
N LYS A 105 -8.40 -0.87 -17.19
CA LYS A 105 -8.41 -0.08 -18.42
C LYS A 105 -7.02 0.42 -18.82
N GLU A 106 -6.19 0.82 -17.85
CA GLU A 106 -4.83 1.31 -18.12
C GLU A 106 -3.85 0.18 -18.47
N GLY A 107 -4.07 -1.04 -17.94
CA GLY A 107 -3.27 -2.22 -18.24
C GLY A 107 -2.14 -2.44 -17.26
#